data_AF-A0A2E7DSA1-F1
#
_entry.id   AF-A0A2E7DSA1-F1
#
_cell.length_a   1.000
_cell.length_b   1.000
_cell.length_c   1.000
_cell.angle_alpha   90.00
_cell.angle_beta   90.00
_cell.angle_gamma   90.00
#
_symmetry.space_group_name_H-M   'P 1'
#
loop_
_entity.id
_entity.type
_entity.pdbx_description
1 polymer ?
#
loop_
_entity_poly.entity_id
_entity_poly.type
_entity_poly.pdbx_seq_one_letter_code
_entity_poly.pdbx_strand_id
1 'polypeptide(L)'
;MAITYGNRFTSLPNWSSSLDAFSRVQFNDAFTDVNSNAAGWSESTGTESGTKSGFFHYNSTANTLKVYSSGETAWVTISDGTEVRASTATTKGDIFAATAANTVTRLAAGANGKVLKADSGESTGLAWADAVLSVTGTANEVDASTSSGAVTVGLPNDITIAGILTLDSIGIAAVQSSSESFANNDTSIMTSAAIEDKILAYSYAADADLTTNNVKVHDVETMFHMEVMV
;
A
#
# COMPACT_ATOMS: atom_id res chain seq x y z
N MET A 1 44.81 87.87 22.65
CA MET A 1 44.66 86.47 22.21
C MET A 1 43.22 86.32 21.73
N ALA A 2 43.01 86.33 20.41
CA ALA A 2 41.68 86.23 19.82
C ALA A 2 41.63 84.94 19.00
N ILE A 3 40.77 84.01 19.39
CA ILE A 3 40.48 82.80 18.63
C ILE A 3 39.42 83.20 17.60
N THR A 4 39.79 83.19 16.32
CA THR A 4 38.85 83.37 15.20
C THR A 4 38.20 82.03 14.89
N TYR A 5 36.90 81.90 15.15
CA TYR A 5 36.12 80.74 14.73
C TYR A 5 35.90 80.81 13.20
N GLY A 6 36.32 79.79 12.47
CA GLY A 6 36.02 79.66 11.04
C GLY A 6 34.57 79.19 10.83
N ASN A 7 33.84 79.86 9.94
CA ASN A 7 32.45 79.57 9.53
C ASN A 7 32.33 78.21 8.81
N ARG A 8 32.58 77.08 9.49
CA ARG A 8 32.64 75.81 8.76
C ARG A 8 31.30 75.20 8.38
N PHE A 9 30.17 75.55 9.01
CA PHE A 9 28.87 75.04 8.56
C PHE A 9 27.74 76.05 8.83
N THR A 10 27.13 76.59 7.76
CA THR A 10 25.96 77.50 7.83
C THR A 10 24.61 76.76 7.68
N SER A 11 24.62 75.44 7.48
CA SER A 11 23.45 74.56 7.61
C SER A 11 23.89 73.09 7.76
N LEU A 12 22.99 72.24 8.28
CA LEU A 12 23.22 70.79 8.34
C LEU A 12 23.30 70.23 6.91
N PRO A 13 24.29 69.36 6.60
CA PRO A 13 24.41 68.77 5.27
C PRO A 13 23.15 67.94 4.94
N ASN A 14 22.41 68.35 3.90
CA ASN A 14 21.36 67.53 3.32
C ASN A 14 21.98 66.61 2.27
N TRP A 15 21.88 65.29 2.46
CA TRP A 15 22.47 64.29 1.58
C TRP A 15 21.45 63.59 0.67
N SER A 16 20.23 64.12 0.55
CA SER A 16 19.20 63.59 -0.34
C SER A 16 18.28 64.70 -0.87
N SER A 17 17.87 64.60 -2.13
CA SER A 17 16.83 65.46 -2.71
C SER A 17 15.40 64.98 -2.38
N SER A 18 15.25 63.83 -1.72
CA SER A 18 13.97 63.29 -1.27
C SER A 18 13.67 63.75 0.16
N LEU A 19 12.47 64.32 0.35
CA LEU A 19 11.97 64.83 1.64
C LEU A 19 11.76 63.73 2.70
N ASP A 20 11.81 62.45 2.31
CA ASP A 20 11.51 61.31 3.19
C ASP A 20 12.76 60.48 3.58
N ALA A 21 13.96 60.89 3.18
CA ALA A 21 15.19 60.15 3.49
C ALA A 21 15.82 60.65 4.80
N PHE A 22 15.50 60.03 5.93
CA PHE A 22 16.28 60.20 7.17
C PHE A 22 17.26 59.04 7.35
N SER A 23 18.56 59.34 7.31
CA SER A 23 19.60 58.44 7.84
C SER A 23 19.86 58.79 9.30
N ARG A 24 19.49 57.92 10.25
CA ARG A 24 19.95 58.06 11.64
C ARG A 24 21.38 57.53 11.74
N VAL A 25 22.34 58.42 11.94
CA VAL A 25 23.74 58.07 12.22
C VAL A 25 23.88 57.92 13.74
N GLN A 26 24.02 56.69 14.22
CA GLN A 26 24.40 56.43 15.61
C GLN A 26 25.90 56.10 15.64
N PHE A 27 26.65 56.86 16.45
CA PHE A 27 28.03 56.53 16.76
C PHE A 27 28.05 55.59 17.96
N ASN A 28 29.08 54.75 18.07
CA ASN A 28 29.34 54.07 19.34
C ASN A 28 29.75 55.08 20.42
N ASP A 29 29.76 54.63 21.67
CA ASP A 29 29.99 55.40 22.90
C ASP A 29 31.34 56.14 22.88
N ALA A 30 32.28 55.66 22.06
CA ALA A 30 33.62 56.21 21.89
C ALA A 30 33.79 57.11 20.65
N PHE A 31 32.76 57.27 19.81
CA PHE A 31 32.79 58.04 18.56
C PHE A 31 33.91 57.66 17.58
N THR A 32 34.48 56.48 17.72
CA THR A 32 35.61 56.02 16.90
C THR A 32 35.18 55.29 15.63
N ASP A 33 33.95 54.78 15.60
CA ASP A 33 33.35 54.12 14.45
C ASP A 33 31.87 54.53 14.28
N VAL A 34 31.42 54.64 13.04
CA VAL A 34 29.99 54.60 12.72
C VAL A 34 29.54 53.16 12.89
N ASN A 35 29.15 52.79 14.11
CA ASN A 35 28.59 51.48 14.37
C ASN A 35 27.16 51.44 13.84
N SER A 36 26.98 51.01 12.59
CA SER A 36 25.70 50.47 12.17
C SER A 36 25.63 49.05 12.74
N ASN A 37 25.10 48.93 13.95
CA ASN A 37 24.75 47.62 14.52
C ASN A 37 23.71 46.89 13.63
N ALA A 38 23.10 47.61 12.70
CA ALA A 38 22.38 47.04 11.57
C ALA A 38 23.39 46.72 10.46
N ALA A 39 23.58 45.43 10.20
CA ALA A 39 24.35 44.88 9.09
C ALA A 39 24.29 45.77 7.84
N GLY A 40 25.44 46.13 7.28
CA GLY A 40 25.49 46.92 6.05
C GLY A 40 24.69 46.21 4.95
N TRP A 41 23.70 46.91 4.41
CA TRP A 41 22.85 46.42 3.33
C TRP A 41 23.40 46.91 1.99
N SER A 42 23.55 46.01 1.03
CA SER A 42 23.84 46.36 -0.35
C SER A 42 22.83 45.68 -1.27
N GLU A 43 22.24 46.45 -2.19
CA GLU A 43 21.38 45.94 -3.25
C GLU A 43 22.00 46.33 -4.59
N SER A 44 22.11 45.37 -5.51
CA SER A 44 22.69 45.59 -6.83
C SER A 44 22.10 44.60 -7.82
N THR A 45 22.12 44.98 -9.10
CA THR A 45 21.88 44.06 -10.22
C THR A 45 23.18 43.40 -10.71
N GLY A 46 24.35 43.89 -10.26
CA GLY A 46 25.67 43.31 -10.51
C GLY A 46 26.14 42.35 -9.42
N THR A 47 27.29 41.70 -9.63
CA THR A 47 27.92 40.79 -8.66
C THR A 47 28.25 41.45 -7.32
N GLU A 48 28.26 40.65 -6.26
CA GLU A 48 28.45 41.09 -4.89
C GLU A 48 29.84 41.72 -4.68
N SER A 49 29.91 42.86 -3.96
CA SER A 49 31.15 43.60 -3.72
C SER A 49 31.16 44.21 -2.31
N GLY A 50 32.30 44.11 -1.62
CA GLY A 50 32.48 44.49 -0.21
C GLY A 50 32.99 43.31 0.65
N THR A 51 33.95 43.55 1.54
CA THR A 51 34.67 42.50 2.30
C THR A 51 34.41 42.51 3.82
N LYS A 52 33.38 43.23 4.28
CA LYS A 52 33.06 43.28 5.72
C LYS A 52 32.10 42.14 6.08
N SER A 53 32.52 41.30 7.02
CA SER A 53 31.69 40.21 7.59
C SER A 53 30.34 40.69 8.08
N GLY A 54 29.30 39.89 7.86
CA GLY A 54 27.94 40.13 8.31
C GLY A 54 27.10 41.00 7.37
N PHE A 55 27.62 41.41 6.22
CA PHE A 55 26.84 42.13 5.21
C PHE A 55 25.82 41.22 4.56
N PHE A 56 24.58 41.69 4.40
CA PHE A 56 23.57 41.02 3.59
C PHE A 56 23.54 41.62 2.19
N HIS A 57 23.41 40.76 1.19
CA HIS A 57 23.25 41.14 -0.20
C HIS A 57 22.02 40.47 -0.79
N TYR A 58 21.09 41.29 -1.27
CA TYR A 58 19.96 40.81 -2.05
C TYR A 58 20.21 41.14 -3.52
N ASN A 59 20.30 40.08 -4.34
CA ASN A 59 20.35 40.23 -5.79
C ASN A 59 18.91 40.12 -6.32
N SER A 60 18.34 41.24 -6.76
CA SER A 60 16.94 41.32 -7.19
C SER A 60 16.68 40.66 -8.55
N THR A 61 17.72 40.45 -9.37
CA THR A 61 17.61 39.73 -10.65
C THR A 61 17.62 38.21 -10.43
N ALA A 62 18.44 37.73 -9.48
CA ALA A 62 18.55 36.32 -9.12
C ALA A 62 17.60 35.89 -7.99
N ASN A 63 16.94 36.84 -7.32
CA ASN A 63 16.10 36.64 -6.13
C ASN A 63 16.80 35.85 -5.00
N THR A 64 18.07 36.13 -4.74
CA THR A 64 18.87 35.44 -3.71
C THR A 64 19.30 36.40 -2.62
N LEU A 65 19.19 35.96 -1.36
CA LEU A 65 19.80 36.62 -0.21
C LEU A 65 21.12 35.93 0.12
N LYS A 66 22.19 36.69 0.27
CA LYS A 66 23.52 36.19 0.69
C LYS A 66 24.02 36.94 1.90
N VAL A 67 24.85 36.30 2.71
CA VAL A 67 25.60 36.94 3.81
C VAL A 67 27.10 36.76 3.59
N TYR A 68 27.87 37.84 3.76
CA TYR A 68 29.33 37.75 3.72
C TYR A 68 29.83 37.15 5.04
N SER A 69 30.44 35.95 5.00
CA SER A 69 30.91 35.26 6.21
C SER A 69 32.28 35.79 6.67
N SER A 70 32.53 35.87 7.97
CA SER A 70 33.87 36.18 8.52
C SER A 70 34.81 34.97 8.50
N GLY A 71 34.26 33.76 8.56
CA GLY A 71 35.02 32.51 8.61
C GLY A 71 35.41 31.99 7.23
N GLU A 72 34.57 32.27 6.24
CA GLU A 72 34.76 31.93 4.84
C GLU A 72 34.79 33.25 4.08
N THR A 73 35.91 33.62 3.47
CA THR A 73 36.13 34.93 2.83
C THR A 73 35.31 35.14 1.53
N ALA A 74 34.02 34.81 1.54
CA ALA A 74 33.12 34.78 0.41
C ALA A 74 31.65 35.03 0.81
N TRP A 75 30.82 35.41 -0.17
CA TRP A 75 29.37 35.57 -0.02
C TRP A 75 28.68 34.20 0.02
N VAL A 76 28.01 33.89 1.13
CA VAL A 76 27.26 32.64 1.33
C VAL A 76 25.79 32.88 1.03
N THR A 77 25.21 32.15 0.07
CA THR A 77 23.76 32.18 -0.16
C THR A 77 23.06 31.67 1.08
N ILE A 78 22.16 32.48 1.62
CA ILE A 78 21.20 32.06 2.61
C ILE A 78 20.11 31.32 1.85
N SER A 79 20.44 30.07 1.55
CA SER A 79 19.55 29.05 1.04
C SER A 79 19.78 27.83 1.90
N ASP A 80 18.70 27.25 2.37
CA ASP A 80 18.71 26.12 3.27
C ASP A 80 19.19 24.83 2.56
N GLY A 81 18.98 24.76 1.23
CA GLY A 81 19.78 24.03 0.22
C GLY A 81 19.81 22.51 0.33
N THR A 82 19.26 21.98 1.41
CA THR A 82 19.22 20.57 1.78
C THR A 82 17.78 20.13 2.09
N GLU A 83 16.85 21.08 2.25
CA GLU A 83 15.43 20.82 2.40
C GLU A 83 14.78 20.39 1.07
N VAL A 84 13.81 19.49 1.21
CA VAL A 84 12.81 19.28 0.16
C VAL A 84 11.94 20.53 0.08
N ARG A 85 12.00 21.23 -1.06
CA ARG A 85 11.21 22.44 -1.28
C ARG A 85 9.71 22.14 -1.19
N ALA A 86 8.95 23.00 -0.51
CA ALA A 86 7.51 22.85 -0.39
C ALA A 86 6.78 22.83 -1.74
N SER A 87 7.33 23.50 -2.76
CA SER A 87 6.81 23.46 -4.13
C SER A 87 6.87 22.06 -4.78
N THR A 88 7.66 21.14 -4.22
CA THR A 88 7.72 19.74 -4.66
C THR A 88 6.57 18.91 -4.07
N ALA A 89 5.88 19.35 -3.00
CA ALA A 89 4.61 18.78 -2.54
C ALA A 89 3.44 19.48 -3.25
N THR A 90 2.70 18.75 -4.08
CA THR A 90 1.62 19.33 -4.90
C THR A 90 0.24 18.81 -4.50
N THR A 91 0.14 17.67 -3.81
CA THR A 91 -1.14 17.10 -3.36
C THR A 91 -1.07 16.55 -1.92
N LYS A 92 -2.25 16.34 -1.32
CA LYS A 92 -2.34 15.75 0.02
C LYS A 92 -1.80 14.33 0.00
N GLY A 93 -1.00 13.99 1.03
CA GLY A 93 -0.45 12.65 1.20
C GLY A 93 0.72 12.30 0.28
N ASP A 94 1.34 13.30 -0.35
CA ASP A 94 2.56 13.10 -1.13
C ASP A 94 3.67 12.46 -0.31
N ILE A 95 4.42 11.56 -0.95
CA ILE A 95 5.59 10.90 -0.39
C ILE A 95 6.82 11.35 -1.18
N PHE A 96 7.92 11.57 -0.47
CA PHE A 96 9.19 11.93 -1.05
C PHE A 96 10.11 10.71 -1.07
N ALA A 97 10.35 10.18 -2.26
CA ALA A 97 11.20 9.00 -2.47
C ALA A 97 12.58 9.44 -2.96
N ALA A 98 13.63 8.91 -2.35
CA ALA A 98 14.98 9.08 -2.86
C ALA A 98 15.14 8.25 -4.15
N THR A 99 15.52 8.89 -5.24
CA THR A 99 15.70 8.23 -6.56
C THR A 99 17.16 8.12 -6.97
N ALA A 100 18.04 8.90 -6.34
CA ALA A 100 19.49 8.83 -6.45
C ALA A 100 20.14 9.52 -5.24
N ALA A 101 21.47 9.54 -5.18
CA ALA A 101 22.20 10.30 -4.16
C ALA A 101 21.76 11.78 -4.18
N ASN A 102 21.36 12.30 -3.01
CA ASN A 102 20.89 13.68 -2.83
C ASN A 102 19.73 14.09 -3.77
N THR A 103 19.00 13.13 -4.33
CA THR A 103 17.91 13.38 -5.28
C THR A 103 16.62 12.77 -4.76
N VAL A 104 15.59 13.61 -4.64
CA VAL A 104 14.27 13.23 -4.17
C VAL A 104 13.26 13.50 -5.28
N THR A 105 12.38 12.55 -5.52
CA THR A 105 11.23 12.70 -6.42
C THR A 105 9.94 12.52 -5.64
N ARG A 106 8.92 13.29 -6.01
CA ARG A 106 7.58 13.16 -5.45
C ARG A 106 6.88 11.91 -6.00
N LEU A 107 6.45 11.02 -5.12
CA LEU A 107 5.45 10.00 -5.37
C LEU A 107 4.10 10.52 -4.88
N ALA A 108 3.12 10.62 -5.77
CA ALA A 108 1.76 11.03 -5.39
C ALA A 108 1.13 10.01 -4.43
N ALA A 109 0.20 10.47 -3.58
CA ALA A 109 -0.62 9.58 -2.76
C ALA A 109 -1.34 8.53 -3.63
N GLY A 110 -1.43 7.30 -3.12
CA GLY A 110 -2.19 6.24 -3.75
C GLY A 110 -3.70 6.52 -3.67
N ALA A 111 -4.46 5.86 -4.56
CA ALA A 111 -5.91 5.82 -4.43
C ALA A 111 -6.33 5.11 -3.12
N ASN A 112 -7.59 5.30 -2.70
CA ASN A 112 -8.15 4.55 -1.58
C ASN A 112 -8.03 3.04 -1.82
N GLY A 113 -7.72 2.28 -0.76
CA GLY A 113 -7.51 0.84 -0.87
C GLY A 113 -6.14 0.43 -1.39
N LYS A 114 -5.20 1.36 -1.55
CA LYS A 114 -3.81 1.05 -1.92
C LYS A 114 -2.88 1.01 -0.70
N VAL A 115 -1.88 0.13 -0.74
CA VAL A 115 -0.74 0.09 0.19
C VAL A 115 0.55 0.36 -0.55
N LEU A 116 1.50 1.00 0.14
CA LEU A 116 2.82 1.26 -0.39
C LEU A 116 3.65 -0.02 -0.27
N LYS A 117 4.24 -0.47 -1.37
CA LYS A 117 5.19 -1.59 -1.40
C LYS A 117 6.52 -1.13 -1.99
N ALA A 118 7.57 -1.88 -1.68
CA ALA A 118 8.82 -1.79 -2.41
C ALA A 118 8.64 -2.37 -3.83
N ASP A 119 9.16 -1.66 -4.82
CA ASP A 119 9.19 -2.10 -6.21
C ASP A 119 10.44 -1.52 -6.88
N SER A 120 11.53 -2.29 -6.89
CA SER A 120 12.83 -1.83 -7.41
C SER A 120 12.83 -1.60 -8.93
N GLY A 121 11.77 -1.96 -9.64
CA GLY A 121 11.58 -1.65 -11.06
C GLY A 121 11.08 -0.23 -11.31
N GLU A 122 10.45 0.40 -10.31
CA GLU A 122 9.96 1.78 -10.41
C GLU A 122 11.07 2.79 -10.17
N SER A 123 10.95 3.97 -10.78
CA SER A 123 11.92 5.08 -10.62
C SER A 123 12.09 5.51 -9.15
N THR A 124 11.02 5.42 -8.35
CA THR A 124 11.02 5.71 -6.92
C THR A 124 11.41 4.53 -6.03
N GLY A 125 11.63 3.34 -6.59
CA GLY A 125 11.80 2.09 -5.84
C GLY A 125 10.56 1.66 -5.05
N LEU A 126 9.42 2.33 -5.29
CA LEU A 126 8.18 2.22 -4.54
C LEU A 126 7.01 2.24 -5.51
N ALA A 127 5.99 1.42 -5.25
CA ALA A 127 4.75 1.38 -6.00
C ALA A 127 3.53 1.26 -5.08
N TRP A 128 2.38 1.71 -5.57
CA TRP A 128 1.10 1.47 -4.93
C TRP A 128 0.50 0.15 -5.43
N ALA A 129 0.13 -0.74 -4.51
CA ALA A 129 -0.54 -2.00 -4.82
C ALA A 129 -1.92 -2.04 -4.18
N ASP A 130 -2.83 -2.83 -4.75
CA ASP A 130 -4.12 -3.12 -4.11
C ASP A 130 -3.91 -3.79 -2.76
N ALA A 131 -4.58 -3.26 -1.75
CA ALA A 131 -4.59 -3.80 -0.41
C ALA A 131 -5.79 -4.73 -0.24
N VAL A 132 -5.56 -5.94 0.27
CA VAL A 132 -6.64 -6.75 0.83
C VAL A 132 -6.94 -6.22 2.22
N LEU A 133 -7.92 -5.32 2.32
CA LEU A 133 -8.30 -4.66 3.58
C LEU A 133 -9.26 -5.51 4.43
N SER A 134 -10.03 -6.39 3.78
CA SER A 134 -10.93 -7.31 4.43
C SER A 134 -11.14 -8.55 3.57
N VAL A 135 -11.34 -9.68 4.22
CA VAL A 135 -11.92 -10.88 3.62
C VAL A 135 -13.27 -11.05 4.29
N THR A 136 -14.35 -10.85 3.53
CA THR A 136 -15.72 -10.89 4.05
C THR A 136 -16.44 -12.14 3.57
N GLY A 137 -17.06 -12.84 4.50
CA GLY A 137 -17.99 -13.95 4.28
C GLY A 137 -18.83 -14.12 5.55
N THR A 138 -19.88 -14.93 5.51
CA THR A 138 -20.57 -15.34 6.74
C THR A 138 -19.66 -16.24 7.57
N ALA A 139 -19.99 -16.40 8.86
CA ALA A 139 -19.32 -17.36 9.74
C ALA A 139 -19.51 -18.83 9.30
N ASN A 140 -20.23 -19.09 8.20
CA ASN A 140 -20.33 -20.40 7.55
C ASN A 140 -19.37 -20.52 6.34
N GLU A 141 -18.88 -19.39 5.83
CA GLU A 141 -18.14 -19.30 4.56
C GLU A 141 -16.67 -18.93 4.76
N VAL A 142 -16.28 -18.24 5.83
CA VAL A 142 -14.90 -17.78 6.02
C VAL A 142 -14.58 -17.69 7.52
N ASP A 143 -13.57 -18.43 7.98
CA ASP A 143 -12.86 -18.17 9.23
C ASP A 143 -11.47 -17.61 8.91
N ALA A 144 -11.36 -16.29 8.89
CA ALA A 144 -10.13 -15.59 8.57
C ALA A 144 -9.32 -15.35 9.84
N SER A 145 -8.24 -16.11 10.06
CA SER A 145 -7.29 -15.81 11.13
C SER A 145 -6.47 -14.56 10.77
N THR A 146 -6.34 -13.63 11.71
CA THR A 146 -5.60 -12.38 11.50
C THR A 146 -4.11 -12.70 11.35
N SER A 147 -3.57 -12.68 10.13
CA SER A 147 -2.12 -12.78 9.93
C SER A 147 -1.60 -11.80 8.87
N SER A 148 -0.45 -11.19 9.17
CA SER A 148 0.37 -10.48 8.17
C SER A 148 1.30 -11.51 7.52
N GLY A 149 0.81 -12.17 6.48
CA GLY A 149 1.48 -13.28 5.82
C GLY A 149 0.54 -14.05 4.89
N ALA A 150 0.81 -15.33 4.67
CA ALA A 150 -0.10 -16.20 3.92
C ALA A 150 -1.47 -16.25 4.62
N VAL A 151 -2.53 -15.82 3.92
CA VAL A 151 -3.90 -15.87 4.42
C VAL A 151 -4.43 -17.29 4.24
N THR A 152 -4.49 -18.06 5.32
CA THR A 152 -5.20 -19.34 5.33
C THR A 152 -6.68 -19.07 5.58
N VAL A 153 -7.52 -19.33 4.58
CA VAL A 153 -8.98 -19.25 4.70
C VAL A 153 -9.49 -20.62 5.11
N GLY A 154 -9.94 -20.74 6.36
CA GLY A 154 -10.71 -21.89 6.82
C GLY A 154 -12.19 -21.74 6.43
N LEU A 155 -12.86 -22.85 6.15
CA LEU A 155 -14.30 -22.89 5.90
C LEU A 155 -14.95 -23.59 7.11
N PRO A 156 -15.73 -22.87 7.93
CA PRO A 156 -16.24 -23.38 9.21
C PRO A 156 -17.42 -24.38 9.09
N ASN A 157 -18.02 -24.52 7.91
CA ASN A 157 -19.11 -25.47 7.61
C ASN A 157 -18.89 -26.18 6.26
N ASP A 158 -19.93 -26.86 5.75
CA ASP A 158 -19.93 -27.58 4.46
C ASP A 158 -19.68 -26.66 3.27
N ILE A 159 -18.94 -27.16 2.27
CA ILE A 159 -18.58 -26.39 1.07
C ILE A 159 -19.55 -26.70 -0.05
N THR A 160 -20.32 -25.70 -0.49
CA THR A 160 -21.13 -25.82 -1.72
C THR A 160 -20.34 -25.27 -2.91
N ILE A 161 -19.98 -26.12 -3.86
CA ILE A 161 -19.25 -25.73 -5.08
C ILE A 161 -20.22 -25.83 -6.26
N ALA A 162 -20.51 -24.70 -6.91
CA ALA A 162 -21.47 -24.62 -8.03
C ALA A 162 -20.99 -25.32 -9.33
N GLY A 163 -19.81 -25.94 -9.31
CA GLY A 163 -19.17 -26.62 -10.44
C GLY A 163 -18.45 -27.90 -10.03
N ILE A 164 -17.43 -28.31 -10.78
CA ILE A 164 -16.69 -29.55 -10.51
C ILE A 164 -15.62 -29.30 -9.43
N LEU A 165 -15.69 -30.07 -8.35
CA LEU A 165 -14.61 -30.17 -7.37
C LEU A 165 -13.59 -31.20 -7.84
N THR A 166 -12.41 -30.76 -8.29
CA THR A 166 -11.29 -31.63 -8.67
C THR A 166 -10.41 -31.91 -7.45
N LEU A 167 -10.29 -33.17 -7.03
CA LEU A 167 -9.49 -33.59 -5.88
C LEU A 167 -8.47 -34.66 -6.34
N ASP A 168 -7.21 -34.50 -5.94
CA ASP A 168 -6.15 -35.49 -6.18
C ASP A 168 -6.33 -36.73 -5.27
N SER A 169 -6.72 -36.51 -4.01
CA SER A 169 -7.15 -37.57 -3.08
C SER A 169 -8.19 -37.04 -2.08
N ILE A 170 -9.05 -37.93 -1.58
CA ILE A 170 -10.11 -37.63 -0.62
C ILE A 170 -10.01 -38.59 0.57
N GLY A 171 -9.82 -38.07 1.77
CA GLY A 171 -9.97 -38.83 3.02
C GLY A 171 -11.37 -38.64 3.57
N ILE A 172 -12.27 -39.61 3.37
CA ILE A 172 -13.65 -39.54 3.89
C ILE A 172 -13.69 -40.19 5.27
N ALA A 173 -13.96 -39.41 6.32
CA ALA A 173 -14.01 -39.91 7.70
C ALA A 173 -15.31 -40.65 8.04
N ALA A 174 -16.42 -40.32 7.36
CA ALA A 174 -17.70 -41.02 7.48
C ALA A 174 -18.37 -41.12 6.09
N VAL A 175 -18.40 -42.34 5.55
CA VAL A 175 -19.22 -42.74 4.40
C VAL A 175 -20.47 -43.40 4.99
N GLN A 176 -21.64 -43.30 4.34
CA GLN A 176 -22.85 -44.02 4.76
C GLN A 176 -22.49 -45.50 5.02
N SER A 177 -22.52 -45.87 6.30
CA SER A 177 -22.12 -47.18 6.77
C SER A 177 -23.36 -48.07 6.92
N SER A 178 -23.15 -49.39 6.84
CA SER A 178 -24.19 -50.41 7.03
C SER A 178 -25.06 -50.10 8.26
N SER A 179 -26.40 -50.07 8.08
CA SER A 179 -27.49 -49.74 9.04
C SER A 179 -28.22 -48.40 8.83
N GLU A 180 -27.80 -47.56 7.89
CA GLU A 180 -28.57 -46.36 7.53
C GLU A 180 -29.68 -46.67 6.51
N SER A 181 -30.77 -45.90 6.56
CA SER A 181 -31.85 -46.01 5.57
C SER A 181 -31.32 -45.71 4.17
N PHE A 182 -31.41 -46.69 3.27
CA PHE A 182 -30.98 -46.52 1.88
C PHE A 182 -31.97 -45.68 1.09
N ALA A 183 -31.79 -44.37 1.08
CA ALA A 183 -32.53 -43.49 0.19
C ALA A 183 -32.08 -43.69 -1.27
N ASN A 184 -33.04 -43.70 -2.21
CA ASN A 184 -32.74 -43.53 -3.63
C ASN A 184 -32.55 -42.03 -3.90
N ASN A 185 -31.36 -41.52 -3.57
CA ASN A 185 -30.98 -40.14 -3.84
C ASN A 185 -29.63 -40.12 -4.56
N ASP A 186 -29.39 -39.06 -5.32
CA ASP A 186 -28.14 -38.90 -6.08
C ASP A 186 -27.02 -38.26 -5.23
N THR A 187 -27.21 -38.21 -3.89
CA THR A 187 -26.36 -37.44 -2.97
C THR A 187 -25.57 -38.31 -1.98
N SER A 188 -25.83 -39.62 -1.92
CA SER A 188 -25.16 -40.54 -1.00
C SER A 188 -23.99 -41.28 -1.67
N ILE A 189 -22.85 -41.37 -0.98
CA ILE A 189 -21.76 -42.32 -1.28
C ILE A 189 -21.94 -43.52 -0.35
N MET A 190 -22.04 -44.74 -0.91
CA MET A 190 -22.18 -45.99 -0.13
C MET A 190 -20.84 -46.74 -0.05
N THR A 191 -20.57 -47.35 1.11
CA THR A 191 -19.46 -48.33 1.23
C THR A 191 -19.80 -49.64 0.53
N SER A 192 -18.80 -50.46 0.19
CA SER A 192 -19.03 -51.80 -0.37
C SER A 192 -19.86 -52.71 0.56
N ALA A 193 -19.68 -52.58 1.88
CA ALA A 193 -20.49 -53.29 2.88
C ALA A 193 -21.95 -52.83 2.87
N ALA A 194 -22.20 -51.52 2.77
CA ALA A 194 -23.56 -50.98 2.64
C ALA A 194 -24.24 -51.44 1.33
N ILE A 195 -23.49 -51.58 0.25
CA ILE A 195 -24.00 -52.14 -1.02
C ILE A 195 -24.36 -53.61 -0.86
N GLU A 196 -23.50 -54.42 -0.22
CA GLU A 196 -23.75 -55.83 0.06
C GLU A 196 -25.03 -56.02 0.89
N ASP A 197 -25.20 -55.24 1.95
CA ASP A 197 -26.41 -55.27 2.78
C ASP A 197 -27.68 -54.96 1.99
N LYS A 198 -27.65 -53.97 1.09
CA LYS A 198 -28.81 -53.64 0.26
C LYS A 198 -29.16 -54.76 -0.71
N ILE A 199 -28.15 -55.40 -1.31
CA ILE A 199 -28.36 -56.55 -2.21
C ILE A 199 -28.95 -57.72 -1.43
N LEU A 200 -28.41 -58.03 -0.25
CA LEU A 200 -28.90 -59.12 0.61
C LEU A 200 -30.32 -58.84 1.14
N ALA A 201 -30.65 -57.57 1.42
CA ALA A 201 -31.99 -57.17 1.87
C ALA A 201 -33.09 -57.49 0.84
N TYR A 202 -32.76 -57.44 -0.45
CA TYR A 202 -33.71 -57.85 -1.50
C TYR A 202 -33.96 -59.36 -1.54
N SER A 203 -33.22 -60.16 -0.76
CA SER A 203 -33.39 -61.61 -0.67
C SER A 203 -33.36 -62.28 -2.04
N TYR A 204 -32.50 -61.79 -2.94
CA TYR A 204 -32.30 -62.45 -4.23
C TYR A 204 -31.87 -63.88 -3.96
N ALA A 205 -32.60 -64.84 -4.53
CA ALA A 205 -32.18 -66.22 -4.48
C ALA A 205 -30.79 -66.31 -5.14
N ALA A 206 -29.82 -66.88 -4.43
CA ALA A 206 -28.59 -67.36 -5.04
C ALA A 206 -28.95 -68.59 -5.88
N ASP A 207 -29.68 -68.36 -6.97
CA ASP A 207 -30.30 -69.42 -7.74
C ASP A 207 -29.25 -70.02 -8.69
N ALA A 208 -28.57 -71.06 -8.21
CA ALA A 208 -27.79 -71.93 -9.07
C ALA A 208 -28.68 -72.70 -10.08
N ASP A 209 -30.01 -72.64 -9.92
CA ASP A 209 -31.01 -73.39 -10.67
C ASP A 209 -31.79 -72.56 -11.71
N LEU A 210 -31.35 -71.34 -12.06
CA LEU A 210 -32.01 -70.56 -13.13
C LEU A 210 -31.83 -71.18 -14.55
N THR A 211 -31.01 -72.24 -14.66
CA THR A 211 -30.91 -73.07 -15.87
C THR A 211 -31.81 -74.31 -15.85
N THR A 212 -32.39 -74.61 -14.69
CA THR A 212 -33.27 -75.76 -14.50
C THR A 212 -34.70 -75.26 -14.67
N ASN A 213 -35.15 -75.19 -15.94
CA ASN A 213 -36.58 -75.22 -16.26
C ASN A 213 -37.20 -76.34 -15.43
N ASN A 214 -37.88 -75.97 -14.34
CA ASN A 214 -38.39 -76.89 -13.33
C ASN A 214 -39.70 -77.52 -13.81
N VAL A 215 -39.67 -78.05 -15.03
CA VAL A 215 -40.63 -79.01 -15.56
C VAL A 215 -39.81 -80.26 -15.82
N LYS A 216 -39.76 -81.16 -14.83
CA LYS A 216 -39.27 -82.51 -15.13
C LYS A 216 -40.28 -83.09 -16.11
N VAL A 217 -39.81 -83.71 -17.20
CA VAL A 217 -40.67 -84.33 -18.23
C VAL A 217 -41.76 -85.23 -17.63
N HIS A 218 -41.48 -85.82 -16.45
CA HIS A 218 -42.42 -86.61 -15.68
C HIS A 218 -43.71 -85.85 -15.30
N ASP A 219 -43.65 -84.54 -15.04
CA ASP A 219 -44.80 -83.72 -14.66
C ASP A 219 -45.72 -83.41 -15.86
N VAL A 220 -45.19 -83.48 -17.09
CA VAL A 220 -45.96 -83.33 -18.34
C VAL A 220 -46.63 -84.65 -18.73
N GLU A 221 -45.96 -85.79 -18.46
CA GLU A 221 -46.56 -87.11 -18.70
C GLU A 221 -47.77 -87.37 -17.80
N THR A 222 -47.75 -87.00 -16.51
CA THR A 222 -48.92 -87.17 -15.63
C THR A 222 -50.13 -86.34 -16.06
N MET A 223 -49.94 -85.22 -16.74
CA MET A 223 -51.04 -84.39 -17.25
C MET A 223 -51.70 -84.97 -18.52
N PHE A 224 -50.99 -85.78 -19.31
CA PHE A 224 -51.51 -86.37 -20.55
C PHE A 224 -52.11 -87.77 -20.38
N HIS A 225 -51.88 -88.45 -19.26
CA HIS A 225 -52.37 -89.82 -19.02
C HIS A 225 -53.71 -89.93 -18.26
N MET A 226 -54.40 -88.81 -18.02
CA MET A 226 -55.71 -88.81 -17.36
C MET A 226 -56.85 -88.42 -18.32
N GLU A 227 -56.78 -88.88 -19.56
CA GLU A 227 -57.96 -89.06 -20.40
C GLU A 227 -57.72 -90.28 -21.29
N VAL A 228 -58.79 -91.03 -21.54
CA VAL A 228 -58.84 -92.32 -22.24
C VAL A 228 -58.60 -93.55 -21.36
N MET A 229 -59.67 -94.01 -20.69
CA MET A 229 -60.24 -95.31 -21.04
C MET A 229 -61.78 -95.26 -20.97
N VAL A 230 -62.34 -95.52 -22.14
CA VAL A 230 -63.65 -96.06 -22.56
C VAL A 230 -64.59 -96.54 -21.46
#